data_AF-A0A8C5TCK1-F1
#
_entry.id   AF-A0A8C5TCK1-F1
#
_cell.length_a   1.000
_cell.length_b   1.000
_cell.length_c   1.000
_cell.angle_alpha   90.00
_cell.angle_beta   90.00
_cell.angle_gamma   90.00
#
_symmetry.space_group_name_H-M   'P 1'
#
loop_
_entity.id
_entity.type
_entity.pdbx_description
1 polymer ?
#
loop_
_entity_poly.entity_id
_entity_poly.type
_entity_poly.pdbx_seq_one_letter_code
_entity_poly.pdbx_strand_id
1 'polypeptide(L)'
;MHAFPYIKTRINVIHREEFILTPIEVAIEDMRKKTQELTAATNQEPPDAKMLQMVLQGSVGATVNQGPLEVAQVFLAEIPADPKLYRHHNKLRLCFKEFIMRCGEAVEKNKHLITADQREYHQELKRNYMKLKESLRPMIERKIPELYKPIVKVHSTRESFRNHSFRKYDAQTSSQST
;
A
#
# COMPACT_ATOMS: atom_id res chain seq x y z
N MET A 1 -5.16 -25.50 25.02
CA MET A 1 -5.02 -24.19 24.34
C MET A 1 -6.09 -23.27 24.90
N HIS A 2 -5.77 -22.05 25.31
CA HIS A 2 -6.73 -21.07 25.81
C HIS A 2 -6.78 -19.86 24.86
N ALA A 3 -7.91 -19.17 24.77
CA ALA A 3 -8.10 -17.98 23.95
C ALA A 3 -8.84 -16.90 24.75
N PHE A 4 -8.73 -15.64 24.31
CA PHE A 4 -9.51 -14.54 24.89
C PHE A 4 -10.96 -14.54 24.35
N PRO A 5 -11.96 -14.16 25.17
CA PRO A 5 -11.87 -13.84 26.61
C PRO A 5 -11.64 -15.09 27.49
N TYR A 6 -10.93 -14.93 28.62
CA TYR A 6 -10.58 -16.04 29.53
C TYR A 6 -10.76 -15.66 31.00
N ILE A 7 -10.98 -16.66 31.87
CA ILE A 7 -11.19 -16.48 33.31
C ILE A 7 -9.96 -15.91 34.05
N LYS A 8 -8.75 -16.15 33.52
CA LYS A 8 -7.50 -15.57 34.04
C LYS A 8 -7.13 -14.32 33.25
N THR A 9 -6.41 -13.40 33.88
CA THR A 9 -5.92 -12.14 33.28
C THR A 9 -4.73 -12.31 32.33
N ARG A 10 -4.17 -13.52 32.19
CA ARG A 10 -3.05 -13.82 31.28
C ARG A 10 -3.13 -15.24 30.73
N ILE A 11 -2.62 -15.43 29.52
CA ILE A 11 -2.43 -16.72 28.85
C ILE A 11 -0.97 -16.79 28.41
N ASN A 12 -0.28 -17.90 28.69
CA ASN A 12 1.11 -18.08 28.27
C ASN A 12 1.20 -18.22 26.74
N VAL A 13 2.19 -17.57 26.13
CA VAL A 13 2.54 -17.77 24.73
C VAL A 13 3.14 -19.18 24.57
N ILE A 14 2.56 -19.98 23.68
CA ILE A 14 3.00 -21.35 23.40
C ILE A 14 3.66 -21.51 22.02
N HIS A 15 3.57 -20.48 21.18
CA HIS A 15 4.15 -20.42 19.83
C HIS A 15 4.49 -18.98 19.48
N ARG A 16 5.59 -18.76 18.75
CA ARG A 16 6.05 -17.43 18.29
C ARG A 16 6.54 -17.53 16.85
N GLU A 17 6.09 -16.59 16.03
CA GLU A 17 6.56 -16.39 14.66
C GLU A 17 7.11 -14.96 14.52
N GLU A 18 8.10 -14.78 13.64
CA GLU A 18 8.73 -13.49 13.39
C GLU A 18 8.66 -13.15 11.90
N PHE A 19 8.24 -11.92 11.62
CA PHE A 19 8.15 -11.38 10.26
C PHE A 19 8.87 -10.04 10.23
N ILE A 20 9.82 -9.89 9.30
CA ILE A 20 10.60 -8.67 9.13
C ILE A 20 10.05 -7.91 7.95
N LEU A 21 9.67 -6.65 8.17
CA LEU A 21 9.26 -5.73 7.13
C LEU A 21 10.45 -4.94 6.62
N THR A 22 10.54 -4.78 5.30
CA THR A 22 11.50 -3.88 4.67
C THR A 22 11.12 -2.41 4.96
N PRO A 23 12.07 -1.45 4.86
CA PRO A 23 11.79 -0.04 5.15
C PRO A 23 10.62 0.55 4.36
N ILE A 24 10.45 0.14 3.09
CA ILE A 24 9.32 0.60 2.26
C ILE A 24 7.99 -0.01 2.72
N GLU A 25 7.99 -1.24 3.24
CA GLU A 25 6.78 -1.86 3.79
C GLU A 25 6.33 -1.15 5.08
N VAL A 26 7.28 -0.76 5.94
CA VAL A 26 7.00 0.07 7.12
C VAL A 26 6.37 1.40 6.68
N ALA A 27 6.98 2.09 5.71
CA ALA A 27 6.44 3.35 5.19
C ALA A 27 5.02 3.20 4.60
N ILE A 28 4.74 2.08 3.93
CA ILE A 28 3.39 1.79 3.39
C ILE A 28 2.38 1.64 4.52
N GLU A 29 2.68 0.89 5.57
CA GLU A 29 1.76 0.68 6.68
C GLU A 29 1.54 1.98 7.48
N ASP A 30 2.58 2.78 7.69
CA ASP A 30 2.46 4.09 8.33
C ASP A 30 1.56 5.04 7.52
N MET A 31 1.74 5.10 6.20
CA MET A 31 0.90 5.94 5.33
C MET A 31 -0.55 5.45 5.29
N ARG A 32 -0.77 4.14 5.28
CA ARG A 32 -2.12 3.56 5.32
C ARG A 32 -2.82 3.85 6.64
N LYS A 33 -2.13 3.66 7.77
CA LYS A 33 -2.65 3.96 9.10
C LYS A 33 -3.00 5.44 9.22
N LYS A 34 -2.10 6.34 8.81
CA LYS A 34 -2.36 7.79 8.81
C LYS A 34 -3.57 8.16 7.96
N THR A 35 -3.70 7.56 6.78
CA THR A 35 -4.85 7.78 5.89
C THR A 35 -6.15 7.31 6.56
N GLN A 36 -6.15 6.13 7.19
CA GLN A 36 -7.31 5.61 7.90
C GLN A 36 -7.72 6.48 9.09
N GLU A 37 -6.75 6.94 9.89
CA GLU A 37 -6.98 7.89 11.00
C GLU A 37 -7.66 9.17 10.48
N LEU A 38 -7.16 9.71 9.37
CA LEU A 38 -7.71 10.92 8.77
C LEU A 38 -9.13 10.68 8.21
N THR A 39 -9.35 9.56 7.53
CA THR A 39 -10.68 9.17 7.03
C THR A 39 -11.67 8.98 8.18
N ALA A 40 -11.26 8.32 9.27
CA ALA A 40 -12.11 8.11 10.43
C ALA A 40 -12.50 9.44 11.08
N ALA A 41 -11.54 10.33 11.32
CA ALA A 41 -11.81 11.66 11.88
C ALA A 41 -12.67 12.52 10.93
N THR A 42 -12.48 12.38 9.62
CA THR A 42 -13.28 13.09 8.61
C THR A 42 -14.70 12.53 8.52
N ASN A 43 -14.92 11.24 8.71
CA ASN A 43 -16.25 10.62 8.54
C ASN A 43 -17.03 10.47 9.86
N GLN A 44 -16.45 10.90 10.99
CA GLN A 44 -17.10 10.79 12.29
C GLN A 44 -18.42 11.57 12.35
N GLU A 45 -19.43 10.92 12.95
CA GLU A 45 -20.76 11.47 13.23
C GLU A 45 -21.15 11.15 14.70
N PRO A 46 -21.53 12.16 15.52
CA PRO A 46 -21.48 13.59 15.22
C PRO A 46 -20.03 14.09 14.99
N PRO A 47 -19.83 15.17 14.22
CA PRO A 47 -18.48 15.66 13.91
C PRO A 47 -17.69 16.07 15.17
N ASP A 48 -16.43 15.63 15.26
CA ASP A 48 -15.46 16.10 16.26
C ASP A 48 -14.41 16.98 15.57
N ALA A 49 -14.64 18.29 15.64
CA ALA A 49 -13.76 19.27 15.03
C ALA A 49 -12.33 19.24 15.61
N LYS A 50 -12.18 18.97 16.91
CA LYS A 50 -10.85 18.97 17.56
C LYS A 50 -10.04 17.76 17.11
N MET A 51 -10.67 16.59 17.07
CA MET A 51 -10.03 15.37 16.56
C MET A 51 -9.63 15.53 15.09
N LEU A 52 -10.55 16.02 14.23
CA LEU A 52 -10.25 16.28 12.83
C LEU A 52 -9.08 17.25 12.67
N GLN A 53 -9.08 18.37 13.40
CA GLN A 53 -8.04 19.39 13.33
C GLN A 53 -6.68 18.85 13.79
N MET A 54 -6.64 18.05 14.85
CA MET A 54 -5.41 17.43 15.34
C MET A 54 -4.81 16.47 14.31
N VAL A 55 -5.63 15.56 13.75
CA VAL A 55 -5.15 14.58 12.76
C VAL A 55 -4.76 15.28 11.45
N LEU A 56 -5.54 16.25 11.00
CA LEU A 56 -5.25 17.01 9.78
C LEU A 56 -3.97 17.84 9.92
N GLN A 57 -3.80 18.57 11.02
CA GLN A 57 -2.59 19.37 11.26
C GLN A 57 -1.35 18.48 11.33
N GLY A 58 -1.42 17.35 12.03
CA GLY A 58 -0.33 16.37 12.05
C GLY A 58 -0.05 15.72 10.69
N SER A 59 -1.01 15.78 9.75
CA SER A 59 -0.87 15.22 8.40
C SER A 59 -0.25 16.21 7.41
N VAL A 60 -0.71 17.46 7.39
CA VAL A 60 -0.27 18.46 6.39
C VAL A 60 0.70 19.51 6.92
N GLY A 61 0.76 19.71 8.24
CA GLY A 61 1.52 20.77 8.89
C GLY A 61 2.36 20.28 10.06
N ALA A 62 2.90 19.05 9.98
CA ALA A 62 3.81 18.53 11.00
C ALA A 62 5.04 19.46 11.16
N THR A 63 5.33 19.90 12.38
CA THR A 63 6.42 20.84 12.69
C THR A 63 7.61 20.19 13.38
N VAL A 64 7.39 19.07 14.08
CA VAL A 64 8.42 18.36 14.86
C VAL A 64 8.98 17.17 14.08
N ASN A 65 8.10 16.40 13.44
CA ASN A 65 8.50 15.28 12.60
C ASN A 65 8.71 15.76 11.15
N GLN A 66 9.57 15.09 10.39
CA GLN A 66 9.90 15.45 8.99
C GLN A 66 8.69 15.42 8.03
N GLY A 67 7.59 14.78 8.43
CA GLY A 67 6.32 14.77 7.71
C GLY A 67 6.29 13.80 6.52
N PRO A 68 5.14 13.71 5.83
CA PRO A 68 4.93 12.74 4.75
C PRO A 68 5.75 13.03 3.48
N LEU A 69 6.21 14.26 3.28
CA LEU A 69 6.99 14.63 2.09
C LEU A 69 8.34 13.92 2.06
N GLU A 70 9.05 13.86 3.19
CA GLU A 70 10.33 13.18 3.29
C GLU A 70 10.21 11.70 2.91
N VAL A 71 9.18 11.02 3.41
CA VAL A 71 8.91 9.61 3.09
C VAL A 71 8.72 9.43 1.58
N ALA A 72 8.00 10.33 0.92
CA ALA A 72 7.86 10.30 -0.53
C ALA A 72 9.19 10.56 -1.25
N GLN A 73 10.01 11.50 -0.77
CA GLN A 73 11.32 11.78 -1.36
C GLN A 73 12.26 10.58 -1.26
N VAL A 74 12.33 9.93 -0.09
CA VAL A 74 13.19 8.77 0.15
C VAL A 74 12.81 7.58 -0.74
N PHE A 75 11.51 7.30 -0.90
CA PHE A 75 11.07 6.05 -1.55
C PHE A 75 10.50 6.23 -2.96
N LEU A 76 10.10 7.43 -3.37
CA LEU A 76 9.40 7.69 -4.64
C LEU A 76 10.10 8.72 -5.54
N ALA A 77 11.22 9.33 -5.13
CA ALA A 77 11.97 10.26 -5.99
C ALA A 77 12.49 9.58 -7.26
N GLU A 78 12.90 8.32 -7.18
CA GLU A 78 13.45 7.53 -8.28
C GLU A 78 12.71 6.20 -8.44
N ILE A 79 12.49 5.77 -9.69
CA ILE A 79 11.95 4.43 -9.95
C ILE A 79 13.11 3.45 -9.78
N PRO A 80 13.01 2.45 -8.89
CA PRO A 80 14.10 1.51 -8.64
C PRO A 80 14.41 0.69 -9.90
N ALA A 81 15.68 0.36 -10.16
CA ALA A 81 16.01 -0.47 -11.33
C ALA A 81 15.57 -1.94 -11.17
N ASP A 82 15.46 -2.45 -9.94
CA ASP A 82 15.05 -3.83 -9.66
C ASP A 82 13.51 -3.99 -9.80
N PRO A 83 13.02 -4.81 -10.75
CA PRO A 83 11.60 -5.05 -10.93
C PRO A 83 10.88 -5.62 -9.70
N LYS A 84 11.59 -6.30 -8.79
CA LYS A 84 11.01 -6.82 -7.53
C LYS A 84 10.50 -5.69 -6.64
N LEU A 85 11.12 -4.51 -6.71
CA LEU A 85 10.78 -3.35 -5.90
C LEU A 85 9.59 -2.55 -6.47
N TYR A 86 9.24 -2.76 -7.75
CA TYR A 86 8.12 -2.06 -8.40
C TYR A 86 6.81 -2.23 -7.66
N ARG A 87 6.55 -3.41 -7.09
CA ARG A 87 5.30 -3.67 -6.39
C ARG A 87 5.15 -2.77 -5.15
N HIS A 88 6.18 -2.69 -4.32
CA HIS A 88 6.16 -1.85 -3.11
C HIS A 88 6.22 -0.36 -3.46
N HIS A 89 7.06 0.04 -4.41
CA HIS A 89 7.11 1.42 -4.90
C HIS A 89 5.75 1.87 -5.43
N ASN A 90 5.09 1.06 -6.28
CA ASN A 90 3.76 1.40 -6.79
C ASN A 90 2.69 1.39 -5.68
N LYS A 91 2.75 0.45 -4.72
CA LYS A 91 1.84 0.42 -3.57
C LYS A 91 1.96 1.70 -2.74
N LEU A 92 3.18 2.13 -2.41
CA LEU A 92 3.42 3.38 -1.68
C LEU A 92 2.94 4.61 -2.49
N ARG A 93 3.21 4.66 -3.79
CA ARG A 93 2.70 5.71 -4.69
C ARG A 93 1.18 5.83 -4.64
N LEU A 94 0.47 4.71 -4.62
CA LEU A 94 -1.00 4.68 -4.50
C LEU A 94 -1.46 5.11 -3.09
N CYS A 95 -0.75 4.71 -2.04
CA CYS A 95 -1.03 5.20 -0.68
C CYS A 95 -0.92 6.73 -0.59
N PHE A 96 0.09 7.35 -1.21
CA PHE A 96 0.19 8.81 -1.25
C PHE A 96 -0.91 9.49 -2.06
N LYS A 97 -1.38 8.87 -3.16
CA LYS A 97 -2.53 9.37 -3.91
C LYS A 97 -3.80 9.41 -3.05
N GLU A 98 -4.05 8.33 -2.33
CA GLU A 98 -5.20 8.28 -1.42
C GLU A 98 -5.04 9.28 -0.28
N PHE A 99 -3.87 9.30 0.38
CA PHE A 99 -3.58 10.20 1.49
C PHE A 99 -3.82 11.66 1.13
N ILE A 100 -3.29 12.14 0.00
CA ILE A 100 -3.45 13.55 -0.39
C ILE A 100 -4.90 13.88 -0.76
N MET A 101 -5.63 12.92 -1.33
CA MET A 101 -7.07 13.07 -1.59
C MET A 101 -7.84 13.22 -0.27
N ARG A 102 -7.58 12.37 0.73
CA ARG A 102 -8.19 12.45 2.07
C ARG A 102 -7.83 13.73 2.81
N CYS A 103 -6.61 14.25 2.64
CA CYS A 103 -6.25 15.58 3.16
C CYS A 103 -7.14 16.69 2.56
N GLY A 104 -7.43 16.63 1.26
CA GLY A 104 -8.33 17.59 0.62
C GLY A 104 -9.76 17.52 1.18
N GLU A 105 -10.30 16.31 1.34
CA GLU A 105 -11.62 16.09 1.95
C GLU A 105 -11.68 16.61 3.40
N ALA A 106 -10.65 16.31 4.19
CA ALA A 106 -10.54 16.77 5.58
C ALA A 106 -10.44 18.30 5.68
N VAL A 107 -9.68 18.96 4.80
CA VAL A 107 -9.59 20.42 4.72
C VAL A 107 -10.97 21.01 4.41
N GLU A 108 -11.70 20.47 3.44
CA GLU A 108 -13.03 20.97 3.09
C GLU A 108 -14.04 20.71 4.20
N LYS A 109 -14.02 19.55 4.87
CA LYS A 109 -14.89 19.31 6.02
C LYS A 109 -14.59 20.28 7.16
N ASN A 110 -13.31 20.50 7.48
CA ASN A 110 -12.92 21.41 8.57
C ASN A 110 -13.39 22.85 8.34
N LYS A 111 -13.45 23.32 7.09
CA LYS A 111 -13.98 24.64 6.73
C LYS A 111 -15.42 24.88 7.21
N HIS A 112 -16.22 23.81 7.32
CA HIS A 112 -17.60 23.86 7.77
C HIS A 112 -17.73 23.74 9.30
N LEU A 113 -16.66 23.37 10.00
CA LEU A 113 -16.65 23.12 11.45
C LEU A 113 -15.96 24.22 12.25
N ILE A 114 -15.23 25.13 11.59
CA ILE A 114 -14.45 26.18 12.25
C ILE A 114 -15.33 27.33 12.77
N THR A 115 -14.88 27.96 13.85
CA THR A 115 -15.42 29.23 14.36
C THR A 115 -14.71 30.45 13.74
N ALA A 116 -15.20 31.66 13.99
CA ALA A 116 -14.66 32.88 13.38
C ALA A 116 -13.19 33.15 13.74
N ASP A 117 -12.80 32.84 14.98
CA ASP A 117 -11.43 32.93 15.50
C ASP A 117 -10.48 31.90 14.88
N GLN A 118 -11.00 30.80 14.31
CA GLN A 118 -10.20 29.74 13.68
C GLN A 118 -9.95 29.97 12.17
N ARG A 119 -10.35 31.11 11.60
CA ARG A 119 -10.20 31.39 10.16
C ARG A 119 -8.75 31.37 9.69
N GLU A 120 -7.85 32.04 10.42
CA GLU A 120 -6.42 32.07 10.07
C GLU A 120 -5.78 30.69 10.18
N TYR A 121 -6.12 29.96 11.24
CA TYR A 121 -5.69 28.58 11.43
C TYR A 121 -6.11 27.68 10.26
N HIS A 122 -7.36 27.77 9.80
CA HIS A 122 -7.81 27.02 8.64
C HIS A 122 -7.10 27.44 7.33
N GLN A 123 -6.84 28.73 7.14
CA GLN A 123 -6.09 29.20 5.98
C GLN A 123 -4.66 28.65 5.96
N GLU A 124 -4.00 28.57 7.11
CA GLU A 124 -2.68 27.94 7.27
C GLU A 124 -2.73 26.45 6.91
N LEU A 125 -3.69 25.69 7.43
CA LEU A 125 -3.88 24.28 7.06
C LEU A 125 -4.08 24.09 5.56
N LYS A 126 -4.89 24.96 4.95
CA LYS A 126 -5.13 24.93 3.50
C LYS A 126 -3.84 25.24 2.72
N ARG A 127 -3.05 26.24 3.15
CA ARG A 127 -1.77 26.58 2.52
C ARG A 127 -0.78 25.43 2.61
N ASN A 128 -0.66 24.80 3.78
CA ASN A 128 0.20 23.64 4.00
C ASN A 128 -0.22 22.42 3.17
N TYR A 129 -1.52 22.13 3.10
CA TYR A 129 -2.05 21.11 2.21
C TYR A 129 -1.68 21.37 0.74
N MET A 130 -1.89 22.59 0.24
CA MET A 130 -1.58 22.92 -1.16
C MET A 130 -0.09 22.78 -1.46
N LYS A 131 0.77 23.25 -0.55
CA LYS A 131 2.23 23.10 -0.66
C LYS A 131 2.61 21.61 -0.72
N LEU A 132 2.08 20.80 0.20
CA LEU A 132 2.33 19.35 0.23
C LEU A 132 1.86 18.67 -1.06
N LYS A 133 0.65 19.01 -1.54
CA LYS A 133 0.08 18.46 -2.77
C LYS A 133 0.97 18.74 -3.98
N GLU A 134 1.40 19.98 -4.15
CA GLU A 134 2.27 20.37 -5.27
C GLU A 134 3.64 19.69 -5.19
N SER A 135 4.23 19.60 -3.99
CA SER A 135 5.51 18.89 -3.79
C SER A 135 5.41 17.38 -4.05
N LEU A 136 4.27 16.74 -3.73
CA LEU A 136 4.06 15.31 -3.97
C LEU A 136 3.72 14.98 -5.43
N ARG A 137 3.10 15.91 -6.16
CA ARG A 137 2.62 15.72 -7.54
C ARG A 137 3.62 15.00 -8.46
N PRO A 138 4.88 15.43 -8.60
CA PRO A 138 5.83 14.78 -9.52
C PRO A 138 6.10 13.31 -9.18
N MET A 139 6.05 12.92 -7.90
CA MET A 139 6.31 11.56 -7.45
C MET A 139 5.08 10.65 -7.57
N ILE A 140 3.88 11.19 -7.31
CA ILE A 140 2.65 10.39 -7.32
C ILE A 140 2.08 10.18 -8.73
N GLU A 141 2.25 11.14 -9.63
CA GLU A 141 1.74 11.06 -11.01
C GLU A 141 2.61 10.21 -11.93
N ARG A 142 3.89 10.04 -11.59
CA ARG A 142 4.82 9.19 -12.35
C ARG A 142 4.39 7.72 -12.34
N LYS A 143 4.11 7.18 -13.51
CA LYS A 143 3.78 5.75 -13.71
C LYS A 143 5.05 4.95 -13.98
N ILE A 144 5.06 3.67 -13.58
CA ILE A 144 6.10 2.70 -13.96
C ILE A 144 5.59 1.97 -15.21
N PRO A 145 6.09 2.28 -16.43
CA PRO A 145 5.57 1.70 -17.67
C PRO A 145 5.57 0.17 -17.69
N GLU A 146 6.57 -0.46 -17.06
CA GLU A 146 6.74 -1.91 -16.95
C GLU A 146 5.54 -2.61 -16.30
N LEU A 147 4.83 -1.93 -15.39
CA LEU A 147 3.64 -2.48 -14.73
C LEU A 147 2.39 -2.45 -15.62
N TYR A 148 2.43 -1.73 -16.75
CA TYR A 148 1.29 -1.57 -17.67
C TYR A 148 1.52 -2.26 -19.01
N LYS A 149 2.67 -2.92 -19.22
CA LYS A 149 2.92 -3.74 -20.41
C LYS A 149 1.92 -4.92 -20.39
N PRO A 150 1.24 -5.22 -21.51
CA PRO A 150 0.39 -6.39 -21.61
C PRO A 150 1.20 -7.64 -21.24
N ILE A 151 0.65 -8.51 -20.39
CA ILE A 151 1.23 -9.82 -20.15
C ILE A 151 1.18 -10.55 -21.49
N VAL A 152 2.28 -10.54 -22.23
CA VAL A 152 2.44 -11.41 -23.39
C VAL A 152 2.36 -12.82 -22.83
N LYS A 153 1.23 -13.49 -23.05
CA LYS A 153 1.14 -14.94 -22.87
C LYS A 153 2.16 -15.51 -23.84
N VAL A 154 3.35 -15.84 -23.35
CA VAL A 154 4.26 -16.72 -24.05
C VAL A 154 3.44 -17.98 -24.30
N HIS A 155 3.00 -18.18 -25.54
CA HIS A 155 2.60 -19.50 -25.98
C HIS A 155 3.85 -20.34 -25.78
N SER A 156 3.87 -21.12 -24.69
CA SER A 156 4.75 -22.27 -24.62
C SER A 156 4.46 -23.06 -25.88
N THR A 157 5.39 -23.04 -26.82
CA THR A 157 5.31 -23.82 -28.05
C THR A 157 5.09 -25.26 -27.62
N ARG A 158 3.86 -25.74 -27.80
CA ARG A 158 3.44 -27.11 -27.54
C ARG A 158 3.91 -28.00 -28.70
N GLU A 159 5.18 -27.86 -29.09
CA GLU A 159 5.82 -28.62 -30.16
C GLU A 159 7.02 -29.38 -29.59
N SER A 160 6.74 -30.40 -28.76
CA SER A 160 7.73 -31.45 -28.45
C SER A 160 7.10 -32.81 -28.12
N PHE A 161 5.83 -33.03 -28.46
CA PHE A 161 5.19 -34.34 -28.33
C PHE A 161 4.39 -34.68 -29.58
N ARG A 162 5.08 -34.74 -30.72
CA ARG A 162 4.58 -35.51 -31.86
C ARG A 162 5.72 -36.29 -32.49
N ASN A 163 5.56 -37.60 -32.37
CA ASN A 163 6.11 -38.64 -33.25
C ASN A 163 7.59 -39.02 -33.06
N HIS A 164 7.83 -39.87 -32.06
CA HIS A 164 8.66 -41.04 -32.31
C HIS A 164 7.85 -42.32 -32.14
N SER A 165 7.46 -42.87 -33.29
CA SER A 165 7.47 -44.30 -33.61
C SER A 165 6.75 -45.26 -32.65
N PHE A 166 5.50 -45.59 -33.01
CA PHE A 166 4.91 -46.89 -32.72
C PHE A 166 5.79 -47.99 -33.34
N ARG A 167 6.64 -48.61 -32.52
CA ARG A 167 7.24 -49.91 -32.85
C ARG A 167 6.28 -50.98 -32.33
N LYS A 168 5.58 -51.63 -33.27
CA LYS A 168 4.84 -52.87 -33.01
C LYS A 168 5.82 -53.88 -32.40
N TYR A 169 5.48 -54.40 -31.23
CA TYR A 169 6.05 -55.65 -30.75
C TYR A 169 5.26 -56.77 -31.42
N ASP A 170 5.89 -57.45 -32.38
CA ASP A 170 5.43 -58.75 -32.84
C ASP A 170 5.67 -59.75 -31.70
N ALA A 171 4.59 -60.36 -31.22
CA ALA A 171 4.66 -61.52 -30.34
C ALA A 171 5.11 -62.72 -31.19
N GLN A 172 6.37 -63.10 -31.06
CA GLN A 172 6.86 -64.41 -31.52
C GLN A 172 6.23 -65.50 -30.66
N THR A 173 5.25 -66.18 -31.23
CA THR A 173 4.83 -67.52 -30.85
C THR A 173 5.78 -68.57 -31.44
N SER A 174 5.89 -69.69 -30.71
CA SER A 174 6.55 -70.99 -31.04
C SER A 174 8.04 -71.03 -30.64
N SER A 175 8.59 -72.03 -29.97
CA SER A 175 8.19 -73.37 -29.48
C SER A 175 9.47 -73.93 -28.81
N GLN A 176 9.57 -74.91 -27.90
CA GLN A 176 9.03 -76.27 -27.86
C GLN A 176 9.69 -77.01 -26.67
N SER A 177 8.98 -77.95 -26.06
CA SER A 177 9.45 -79.18 -25.36
C SER A 177 8.18 -79.77 -24.73
N THR A 178 7.67 -80.95 -25.08
CA THR A 178 8.25 -82.20 -25.60
C THR A 178 8.19 -82.40 -27.11
#